data_AF-A0A3A8SGS1-F1
#
_entry.id   AF-A0A3A8SGS1-F1
#
_cell.length_a   1.000
_cell.length_b   1.000
_cell.length_c   1.000
_cell.angle_alpha   90.00
_cell.angle_beta   90.00
_cell.angle_gamma   90.00
#
_symmetry.space_group_name_H-M   'P 1'
#
loop_
_entity.id
_entity.type
_entity.pdbx_description
1 polymer ?
#
loop_
_entity_poly.entity_id
_entity_poly.type
_entity_poly.pdbx_seq_one_letter_code
_entity_poly.pdbx_strand_id
1 'polypeptide(L)'
;RYAAHRMYTMGPRTERAVHLLTYLVQGSSYLSPRAYAVLHREHHAFSDTEKDPHSPHFFKDVARMMLHTKKRYDDYCAGRGQPEARFLGGYPEWPLVDDTLRTSWWATLGWVALYTGFYVAFATSPWQFLLLPIHF
;
A
#
# COMPACT_ATOMS: atom_id res chain seq x y z
N ARG A 1 -9.67 0.14 8.24
CA ARG A 1 -10.97 -0.30 8.82
C ARG A 1 -11.19 -1.80 8.70
N TYR A 2 -11.27 -2.36 7.47
CA TYR A 2 -11.41 -3.80 7.28
C TYR A 2 -10.16 -4.59 7.71
N ALA A 3 -9.10 -4.58 6.89
CA ALA A 3 -7.91 -5.39 7.12
C ALA A 3 -7.22 -5.10 8.46
N ALA A 4 -7.02 -3.82 8.80
CA ALA A 4 -6.27 -3.44 9.99
C ALA A 4 -7.06 -3.60 11.31
N HIS A 5 -8.36 -3.29 11.31
CA HIS A 5 -9.17 -3.20 12.56
C HIS A 5 -10.29 -4.22 12.67
N ARG A 6 -10.62 -4.93 11.59
CA ARG A 6 -11.78 -5.86 11.53
C ARG A 6 -13.08 -5.26 12.07
N MET A 7 -13.36 -3.99 11.77
CA MET A 7 -14.59 -3.33 12.23
C MET A 7 -15.87 -3.96 11.66
N TYR A 8 -15.74 -4.74 10.59
CA TYR A 8 -16.82 -5.48 9.93
C TYR A 8 -16.23 -6.71 9.23
N THR A 9 -17.10 -7.66 8.89
CA THR A 9 -16.76 -8.86 8.12
C THR A 9 -17.27 -8.73 6.68
N MET A 10 -16.61 -9.43 5.76
CA MET A 10 -17.08 -9.57 4.38
C MET A 10 -17.16 -11.05 4.03
N GLY A 11 -18.16 -11.41 3.21
CA GLY A 11 -18.17 -12.72 2.56
C GLY A 11 -17.03 -12.81 1.53
N PRO A 12 -16.60 -14.04 1.16
CA PRO A 12 -15.42 -14.25 0.33
C PRO A 12 -15.50 -13.58 -1.05
N ARG A 13 -16.70 -13.51 -1.65
CA ARG A 13 -16.91 -12.83 -2.94
C ARG A 13 -16.74 -11.32 -2.82
N THR A 14 -17.31 -10.71 -1.79
CA THR A 14 -17.22 -9.27 -1.54
C THR A 14 -15.79 -8.88 -1.19
N GLU A 15 -15.12 -9.68 -0.35
CA GLU A 15 -13.71 -9.45 -0.03
C GLU A 15 -12.84 -9.47 -1.30
N ARG A 16 -13.00 -10.48 -2.15
CA ARG A 16 -12.29 -10.56 -3.44
C ARG A 16 -12.60 -9.35 -4.34
N ALA A 17 -13.87 -8.97 -4.48
CA ALA A 17 -14.24 -7.81 -5.29
C ALA A 17 -13.60 -6.52 -4.77
N VAL A 18 -13.67 -6.27 -3.46
CA VAL A 18 -13.08 -5.07 -2.83
C VAL A 18 -11.55 -5.08 -2.93
N HIS A 19 -10.90 -6.24 -2.78
CA HIS A 19 -9.45 -6.37 -2.92
C HIS A 19 -9.01 -6.03 -4.36
N LEU A 20 -9.70 -6.56 -5.37
CA LEU A 20 -9.44 -6.23 -6.77
C LEU A 20 -9.69 -4.74 -7.05
N LEU A 21 -10.81 -4.19 -6.57
CA LEU A 21 -11.11 -2.76 -6.74
C LEU A 21 -10.06 -1.89 -6.05
N THR A 22 -9.53 -2.31 -4.90
CA THR A 22 -8.42 -1.60 -4.23
C THR A 22 -7.19 -1.53 -5.13
N TYR A 23 -6.83 -2.66 -5.77
CA TYR A 23 -5.75 -2.68 -6.75
C TYR A 23 -6.01 -1.78 -7.95
N LEU A 24 -7.21 -1.85 -8.54
CA LEU A 24 -7.54 -1.05 -9.72
C LEU A 24 -7.60 0.45 -9.43
N VAL A 25 -8.10 0.84 -8.27
CA VAL A 25 -8.23 2.26 -7.89
C VAL A 25 -6.89 2.84 -7.44
N GLN A 26 -6.07 2.08 -6.72
CA GLN A 26 -4.74 2.55 -6.31
C GLN A 26 -3.69 2.43 -7.42
N GLY A 27 -3.93 1.58 -8.42
CA GLY A 27 -3.07 1.41 -9.59
C GLY A 27 -1.62 1.07 -9.25
N SER A 28 -0.67 1.83 -9.82
CA SER A 28 0.76 1.67 -9.53
C SER A 28 1.13 1.99 -8.07
N SER A 29 0.30 2.73 -7.34
CA SER A 29 0.49 3.03 -5.92
C SER A 29 -0.16 2.00 -4.98
N TYR A 30 -0.55 0.84 -5.50
CA TYR A 30 -1.23 -0.19 -4.71
C TYR A 30 -0.43 -0.66 -3.49
N LEU A 31 -1.10 -0.69 -2.34
CA LEU A 31 -0.57 -1.21 -1.09
C LEU A 31 -1.22 -2.55 -0.71
N SER A 32 -0.40 -3.55 -0.39
CA SER A 32 -0.83 -4.85 0.12
C SER A 32 -1.64 -4.67 1.42
N PRO A 33 -2.91 -5.12 1.46
CA PRO A 33 -3.73 -5.03 2.66
C PRO A 33 -3.12 -5.77 3.85
N ARG A 34 -2.40 -6.87 3.61
CA ARG A 34 -1.68 -7.63 4.63
C ARG A 34 -0.58 -6.80 5.28
N ALA A 35 0.38 -6.33 4.48
CA ALA A 35 1.52 -5.58 5.00
C ALA A 35 1.08 -4.27 5.68
N TYR A 36 0.10 -3.58 5.07
CA TYR A 36 -0.50 -2.38 5.66
C TYR A 36 -1.21 -2.68 6.98
N ALA A 37 -1.99 -3.77 7.07
CA ALA A 37 -2.68 -4.14 8.30
C ALA A 37 -1.72 -4.42 9.45
N VAL A 38 -0.61 -5.13 9.19
CA VAL A 38 0.42 -5.38 10.22
C VAL A 38 1.03 -4.07 10.69
N LEU A 39 1.53 -3.25 9.78
CA LEU A 39 2.15 -1.96 10.10
C LEU A 39 1.20 -1.03 10.87
N HIS A 40 -0.06 -0.97 10.44
CA HIS A 40 -1.09 -0.14 11.08
C HIS A 40 -1.42 -0.64 12.49
N ARG A 41 -1.48 -1.96 12.71
CA ARG A 41 -1.69 -2.54 14.04
C ARG A 41 -0.50 -2.27 14.97
N GLU A 42 0.73 -2.31 14.45
CA GLU A 42 1.93 -1.91 15.20
C GLU A 42 1.85 -0.45 15.66
N HIS A 43 1.51 0.47 14.75
CA HIS A 43 1.32 1.87 15.09
C HIS A 43 0.31 2.07 16.23
N HIS A 44 -0.85 1.42 16.16
CA HIS A 44 -1.83 1.51 17.24
C HIS A 44 -1.36 0.89 18.56
N ALA A 45 -0.63 -0.23 18.52
CA ALA A 45 -0.19 -0.92 19.73
C ALA A 45 1.03 -0.27 20.39
N PHE A 46 1.82 0.46 19.61
CA PHE A 46 3.08 1.08 20.04
C PHE A 46 3.09 2.61 19.96
N SER A 47 1.92 3.23 19.78
CA SER A 47 1.78 4.68 19.64
C SER A 47 2.62 5.42 20.67
N ASP A 48 3.36 6.43 20.21
CA ASP A 48 4.22 7.29 21.04
C ASP A 48 5.35 6.55 21.78
N THR A 49 5.74 5.37 21.28
CA THR A 49 6.95 4.64 21.70
C THR A 49 7.92 4.47 20.53
N GLU A 50 9.17 4.13 20.84
CA GLU A 50 10.21 3.86 19.83
C GLU A 50 9.86 2.70 18.87
N LYS A 51 8.88 1.85 19.23
CA LYS A 51 8.43 0.74 18.40
C LYS A 51 7.37 1.14 17.36
N ASP A 52 6.83 2.36 17.43
CA ASP A 52 5.89 2.86 16.43
C ASP A 52 6.60 3.04 15.08
N PRO A 53 6.13 2.41 13.99
CA PRO A 53 6.76 2.52 12.67
C PRO A 53 6.78 3.94 12.09
N HIS A 54 5.99 4.88 12.63
CA HIS A 54 5.94 6.26 12.14
C HIS A 54 5.59 7.31 13.21
N SER A 55 6.03 7.12 14.47
CA SER A 55 5.83 8.17 15.48
C SER A 55 6.77 9.36 15.21
N PRO A 56 6.25 10.60 15.03
CA PRO A 56 7.08 11.76 14.73
C PRO A 56 8.01 12.15 15.89
N HIS A 57 7.74 11.69 17.11
CA HIS A 57 8.56 11.97 18.29
C HIS A 57 9.98 11.38 18.20
N PHE A 58 10.16 10.30 17.42
CA PHE A 58 11.43 9.57 17.35
C PHE A 58 12.22 9.82 16.05
N PHE A 59 11.76 10.74 15.20
CA PHE A 59 12.45 11.11 13.96
C PHE A 59 12.73 12.61 13.90
N LYS A 60 13.89 12.97 13.34
CA LYS A 60 14.31 14.37 13.19
C LYS A 60 13.48 15.13 12.14
N ASP A 61 12.91 14.42 11.18
CA ASP A 61 12.13 14.98 10.09
C ASP A 61 11.22 13.92 9.46
N VAL A 62 10.19 14.39 8.75
CA VAL A 62 9.16 13.55 8.12
C VAL A 62 9.74 12.63 7.04
N ALA A 63 10.77 13.06 6.30
CA ALA A 63 11.32 12.24 5.22
C ALA A 63 12.00 10.98 5.77
N ARG A 64 12.81 11.12 6.83
CA ARG A 64 13.45 9.99 7.51
C ARG A 64 12.43 9.04 8.12
N MET A 65 11.37 9.58 8.74
CA MET A 65 10.26 8.78 9.26
C MET A 65 9.61 7.97 8.14
N MET A 66 9.17 8.63 7.06
CA MET A 66 8.52 7.96 5.93
C MET A 66 9.41 6.89 5.28
N LEU A 67 10.72 7.13 5.15
CA LEU A 67 11.66 6.14 4.64
C LEU A 67 11.79 4.92 5.57
N HIS A 68 11.81 5.14 6.88
CA HIS A 68 11.81 4.07 7.87
C HIS A 68 10.52 3.23 7.78
N THR A 69 9.36 3.91 7.75
CA THR A 69 8.04 3.28 7.59
C THR A 69 7.95 2.48 6.30
N LYS A 70 8.41 3.05 5.18
CA LYS A 70 8.47 2.38 3.88
C LYS A 70 9.32 1.12 3.95
N LYS A 71 10.52 1.18 4.55
CA LYS A 71 11.40 0.02 4.68
C LYS A 71 10.72 -1.12 5.46
N ARG A 72 10.09 -0.81 6.60
CA ARG A 72 9.34 -1.82 7.38
C ARG A 72 8.19 -2.42 6.57
N TYR A 73 7.42 -1.58 5.88
CA TYR A 73 6.34 -2.01 5.02
C TYR A 73 6.84 -2.95 3.89
N ASP A 74 7.94 -2.60 3.24
CA ASP A 74 8.56 -3.41 2.18
C ASP A 74 9.06 -4.77 2.72
N ASP A 75 9.61 -4.80 3.94
CA ASP A 75 10.00 -6.03 4.60
C ASP A 75 8.80 -6.93 4.92
N TYR A 76 7.66 -6.36 5.32
CA TYR A 76 6.42 -7.13 5.48
C TYR A 76 5.88 -7.64 4.15
N CYS A 77 5.90 -6.82 3.10
CA CYS A 77 5.51 -7.24 1.76
C CYS A 77 6.35 -8.43 1.28
N ALA A 78 7.66 -8.36 1.46
CA ALA A 78 8.59 -9.40 1.04
C ALA A 78 8.68 -10.61 2.00
N GLY A 79 7.91 -10.62 3.10
CA GLY A 79 7.94 -11.70 4.09
C GLY A 79 9.24 -11.77 4.90
N ARG A 80 10.05 -10.71 4.91
CA ARG A 80 11.30 -10.63 5.68
C ARG A 80 11.09 -10.06 7.09
N GLY A 81 10.01 -9.31 7.29
CA GLY A 81 9.64 -8.76 8.60
C GLY A 81 9.14 -9.85 9.56
N GLN A 82 9.42 -9.68 10.85
CA GLN A 82 8.99 -10.58 11.92
C GLN A 82 8.05 -9.85 12.88
N PRO A 83 6.79 -9.57 12.48
CA PRO A 83 5.84 -8.91 13.37
C PRO A 83 5.43 -9.85 14.51
N GLU A 84 5.04 -9.28 15.65
CA GLU A 84 4.51 -10.07 16.77
C GLU A 84 3.25 -10.85 16.36
N ALA A 85 3.08 -12.06 16.89
CA ALA A 85 1.99 -12.96 16.50
C ALA A 85 0.58 -12.33 16.62
N ARG A 86 0.38 -11.41 17.58
CA ARG A 86 -0.88 -10.67 17.76
C ARG A 86 -1.26 -9.78 16.58
N PHE A 87 -0.31 -9.42 15.71
CA PHE A 87 -0.55 -8.58 14.54
C PHE A 87 -0.89 -9.39 13.28
N LEU A 88 -0.77 -10.72 13.34
CA LEU A 88 -0.98 -11.60 12.19
C LEU A 88 -2.44 -12.01 12.02
N GLY A 89 -2.81 -12.32 10.77
CA GLY A 89 -4.08 -12.94 10.41
C GLY A 89 -5.29 -12.00 10.25
N GLY A 90 -6.31 -12.54 9.57
CA GLY A 90 -7.61 -11.93 9.23
C GLY A 90 -7.51 -10.50 8.71
N TYR A 91 -6.55 -10.32 7.82
CA TYR A 91 -6.56 -9.40 6.70
C TYR A 91 -6.77 -10.25 5.43
N PRO A 92 -7.27 -9.67 4.32
CA PRO A 92 -7.38 -10.39 3.07
C PRO A 92 -6.01 -10.68 2.47
N GLU A 93 -5.88 -11.81 1.79
CA GLU A 93 -4.68 -12.20 1.05
C GLU A 93 -5.03 -12.63 -0.38
N TRP A 94 -4.26 -12.13 -1.34
CA TRP A 94 -4.37 -12.54 -2.74
C TRP A 94 -2.99 -12.56 -3.40
N PRO A 95 -2.28 -13.71 -3.40
CA PRO A 95 -0.91 -13.77 -3.95
C PRO A 95 -0.77 -13.24 -5.38
N LEU A 96 -1.76 -13.50 -6.24
CA LEU A 96 -1.79 -12.95 -7.60
C LEU A 96 -1.76 -11.41 -7.61
N VAL A 97 -2.52 -10.75 -6.73
CA VAL A 97 -2.58 -9.28 -6.69
C VAL A 97 -1.42 -8.71 -5.87
N ASP A 98 -1.22 -9.25 -4.66
CA ASP A 98 -0.31 -8.74 -3.64
C ASP A 98 1.17 -8.97 -3.98
N ASP A 99 1.48 -10.10 -4.63
CA ASP A 99 2.85 -10.49 -4.92
C ASP A 99 3.14 -10.44 -6.42
N THR A 100 2.27 -11.00 -7.27
CA THR A 100 2.54 -11.08 -8.72
C THR A 100 2.30 -9.76 -9.44
N LEU A 101 1.06 -9.23 -9.41
CA LEU A 101 0.73 -8.02 -10.16
C LEU A 101 1.47 -6.79 -9.61
N ARG A 102 1.49 -6.63 -8.28
CA ARG A 102 2.18 -5.50 -7.63
C ARG A 102 3.67 -5.39 -7.99
N THR A 103 4.36 -6.51 -8.20
CA THR A 103 5.81 -6.52 -8.50
C THR A 103 6.13 -6.73 -9.98
N SER A 104 5.12 -6.93 -10.82
CA SER A 104 5.30 -7.22 -12.24
C SER A 104 5.64 -5.96 -13.04
N TRP A 105 6.77 -6.01 -13.75
CA TRP A 105 7.14 -4.97 -14.73
C TRP A 105 6.06 -4.74 -15.79
N TRP A 106 5.36 -5.79 -16.23
CA TRP A 106 4.28 -5.66 -17.20
C TRP A 106 3.07 -4.93 -16.64
N ALA A 107 2.73 -5.18 -15.38
CA ALA A 107 1.65 -4.46 -14.71
C ALA A 107 2.02 -2.98 -14.54
N THR A 108 3.26 -2.69 -14.12
CA THR A 108 3.79 -1.32 -14.03
C THR A 108 3.73 -0.60 -15.37
N LEU A 109 4.21 -1.22 -16.45
CA LEU A 109 4.13 -0.64 -17.80
C LEU A 109 2.69 -0.41 -18.24
N GLY A 110 1.77 -1.31 -17.87
CA GLY A 110 0.34 -1.12 -18.10
C GLY A 110 -0.21 0.14 -17.43
N TRP A 111 0.13 0.38 -16.16
CA TRP A 111 -0.26 1.61 -15.44
C TRP A 111 0.38 2.85 -16.05
N VAL A 112 1.67 2.80 -16.42
CA VAL A 112 2.36 3.88 -17.13
C VAL A 112 1.66 4.24 -18.43
N ALA A 113 1.34 3.24 -19.24
CA ALA A 113 0.62 3.44 -20.50
C ALA A 113 -0.79 4.01 -20.27
N LEU A 114 -1.52 3.49 -19.28
CA LEU A 114 -2.88 3.95 -18.98
C LEU A 114 -2.90 5.41 -18.54
N TYR A 115 -2.05 5.78 -17.57
CA TYR A 115 -1.99 7.16 -17.08
C TYR A 115 -1.46 8.10 -18.15
N THR A 116 -0.37 7.75 -18.83
CA THR A 116 0.16 8.59 -19.92
C THR A 116 -0.86 8.76 -21.04
N GLY A 117 -1.55 7.68 -21.43
CA GLY A 117 -2.59 7.69 -22.45
C GLY A 117 -3.77 8.60 -22.10
N PHE A 118 -4.16 8.65 -20.81
CA PHE A 118 -5.18 9.60 -20.35
C PHE A 118 -4.76 11.05 -20.59
N TYR A 119 -3.51 11.42 -20.27
CA TYR A 119 -3.01 12.78 -20.53
C TYR A 119 -2.91 13.06 -22.03
N VAL A 120 -2.45 12.12 -22.84
CA VAL A 120 -2.40 12.28 -24.30
C VAL A 120 -3.80 12.55 -24.89
N ALA A 121 -4.84 11.88 -24.38
CA ALA A 121 -6.20 12.02 -24.90
C ALA A 121 -6.92 13.28 -24.40
N PHE A 122 -6.64 13.73 -23.16
CA PHE A 122 -7.46 14.74 -22.49
C PHE A 122 -6.71 16.00 -22.05
N ALA A 123 -5.37 16.03 -22.11
CA ALA A 123 -4.62 17.20 -21.70
C ALA A 123 -4.87 18.38 -22.66
N THR A 124 -5.24 19.53 -22.09
CA THR A 124 -5.49 20.77 -22.84
C THR A 124 -4.26 21.66 -22.93
N SER A 125 -3.20 21.33 -22.19
CA SER A 125 -1.95 22.10 -22.19
C SER A 125 -0.73 21.24 -21.81
N PRO A 126 0.46 21.47 -22.40
CA PRO A 126 1.66 20.66 -22.14
C PRO A 126 2.10 20.60 -20.68
N TRP A 127 1.85 21.63 -19.87
CA TRP A 127 2.28 21.63 -18.46
C TRP A 127 1.57 20.55 -17.63
N GLN A 128 0.39 20.07 -18.05
CA GLN A 128 -0.34 19.03 -17.31
C GLN A 128 0.46 17.73 -17.25
N PHE A 129 1.30 17.44 -18.25
CA PHE A 129 2.19 16.27 -18.23
C PHE A 129 3.20 16.29 -17.07
N LEU A 130 3.46 17.46 -16.46
CA LEU A 130 4.28 17.56 -15.25
C LEU A 130 3.63 16.90 -14.02
N LEU A 131 2.34 16.55 -14.08
CA LEU A 131 1.64 15.81 -13.03
C LEU A 131 1.82 14.29 -13.15
N LEU A 132 2.33 13.77 -14.28
CA LEU A 132 2.56 12.34 -14.47
C LEU A 132 3.42 11.70 -13.36
N PRO A 133 4.51 12.32 -12.87
CA PRO A 133 5.32 11.75 -11.79
C PRO A 133 4.57 11.49 -10.48
N ILE A 134 3.41 12.12 -10.24
CA ILE A 134 2.61 11.87 -9.02
C ILE A 134 1.95 10.50 -9.06
N HIS A 135 1.77 9.91 -10.24
CA HIS A 135 1.11 8.60 -10.41
C HIS A 135 2.07 7.41 -10.28
N PHE A 136 3.39 7.62 -10.32
CA PHE A 136 4.39 6.54 -10.42
C PHE A 136 5.28 6.41 -9.18
#